data_AF-J4H3K6-F1
#
_entry.id   AF-J4H3K6-F1
#
_cell.length_a   1.000
_cell.length_b   1.000
_cell.length_c   1.000
_cell.angle_alpha   90.00
_cell.angle_beta   90.00
_cell.angle_gamma   90.00
#
_symmetry.space_group_name_H-M   'P 1'
#
loop_
_entity.id
_entity.type
_entity.pdbx_description
1 polymer ?
#
loop_
_entity_poly.entity_id
_entity_poly.type
_entity_poly.pdbx_seq_one_letter_code
_entity_poly.pdbx_strand_id
1 'polypeptide(L)'
;MLKRYVLRSKVKLRDVSEEYDVWAAWGSENEKAWETERQWSRARSGAVEPVWDYTNDSPWGTEKGVLRDRRASGMGHRLIVRKGEKPKGTATYDIASPDDYLLHRILRGVPEGAADIAPMQAFPMDSNLDMMGALDFRKGCYIGQELTVRTYHTGIIRKRVLPVVIHSPGDASRAPISQLSFPSNLDIKARVTESSNGAVRKPRHRATGKLLSSVNGVGLALLRLEHLPAVENGNIVLEVETGSAEKQTSELTHWLPDWWPPAPALLEQES
;
A
#
# COMPACT_ATOMS: atom_id res chain seq x y z
N MET A 1 -7.42 5.21 23.13
CA MET A 1 -7.12 6.44 22.37
C MET A 1 -8.36 7.30 22.09
N LEU A 2 -9.49 6.73 21.63
CA LEU A 2 -10.72 7.48 21.31
C LEU A 2 -11.46 8.13 22.51
N LYS A 3 -11.26 7.61 23.73
CA LYS A 3 -11.92 8.11 24.96
C LYS A 3 -11.73 9.62 25.18
N ARG A 4 -10.61 10.20 24.72
CA ARG A 4 -10.30 11.64 24.85
C ARG A 4 -11.21 12.53 23.99
N TYR A 5 -11.80 12.01 22.92
CA TYR A 5 -12.59 12.77 21.95
C TYR A 5 -14.11 12.62 22.12
N VAL A 6 -14.56 11.74 23.02
CA VAL A 6 -16.00 11.46 23.26
C VAL A 6 -16.54 12.09 24.54
N LEU A 7 -15.77 12.99 25.17
CA LEU A 7 -16.23 13.72 26.34
C LEU A 7 -17.43 14.59 25.95
N ARG A 8 -18.56 14.45 26.67
CA ARG A 8 -19.83 15.14 26.42
C ARG A 8 -20.51 14.79 25.08
N SER A 9 -20.04 13.77 24.35
CA SER A 9 -20.77 13.26 23.19
C SER A 9 -21.79 12.20 23.61
N LYS A 10 -22.87 12.04 22.83
CA LYS A 10 -23.90 11.01 23.05
C LYS A 10 -23.46 9.66 22.47
N VAL A 11 -22.23 9.22 22.77
CA VAL A 11 -21.62 8.00 22.22
C VAL A 11 -21.03 7.15 23.34
N LYS A 12 -21.26 5.84 23.30
CA LYS A 12 -20.64 4.85 24.19
C LYS A 12 -19.64 4.01 23.41
N LEU A 13 -18.42 3.90 23.93
CA LEU A 13 -17.37 3.05 23.37
C LEU A 13 -17.26 1.77 24.19
N ARG A 14 -17.19 0.63 23.50
CA ARG A 14 -17.04 -0.69 24.10
C ARG A 14 -16.01 -1.47 23.31
N ASP A 15 -15.10 -2.13 24.02
CA ASP A 15 -14.17 -3.07 23.40
C ASP A 15 -14.90 -4.40 23.19
N VAL A 16 -14.77 -4.95 21.99
CA VAL A 16 -15.42 -6.20 21.56
C VAL A 16 -14.41 -7.20 21.00
N SER A 17 -13.11 -6.96 21.21
CA SER A 17 -12.02 -7.80 20.70
C SER A 17 -12.05 -9.22 21.29
N GLU A 18 -12.72 -9.42 22.43
CA GLU A 18 -12.95 -10.73 23.04
C GLU A 18 -14.23 -11.42 22.56
N GLU A 19 -15.06 -10.75 21.75
CA GLU A 19 -16.31 -11.29 21.24
C GLU A 19 -16.27 -11.66 19.76
N TYR A 20 -15.32 -11.10 19.00
CA TYR A 20 -15.28 -11.24 17.55
C TYR A 20 -13.86 -11.45 17.03
N ASP A 21 -13.76 -12.26 15.98
CA ASP A 21 -12.56 -12.43 15.16
C ASP A 21 -12.78 -11.78 13.80
N VAL A 22 -11.70 -11.24 13.23
CA VAL A 22 -11.69 -10.65 11.88
C VAL A 22 -10.97 -11.59 10.93
N TRP A 23 -11.63 -11.95 9.84
CA TRP A 23 -11.12 -12.83 8.80
C TRP A 23 -11.00 -12.08 7.47
N ALA A 24 -10.09 -12.55 6.64
CA ALA A 24 -9.98 -12.19 5.23
C ALA A 24 -10.27 -13.43 4.38
N ALA A 25 -11.06 -13.27 3.33
CA ALA A 25 -11.26 -14.29 2.29
C ALA A 25 -10.89 -13.66 0.94
N TRP A 26 -10.18 -14.39 0.09
CA TRP A 26 -9.77 -13.94 -1.24
C TRP A 26 -9.55 -15.13 -2.18
N GLY A 27 -9.54 -14.85 -3.49
CA GLY A 27 -9.14 -15.79 -4.53
C GLY A 27 -10.27 -16.63 -5.13
N SER A 28 -11.50 -16.56 -4.61
CA SER A 28 -12.64 -17.29 -5.20
C SER A 28 -13.21 -16.54 -6.41
N GLU A 29 -13.68 -17.27 -7.43
CA GLU A 29 -14.34 -16.67 -8.61
C GLU A 29 -15.58 -15.87 -8.23
N ASN A 30 -16.28 -16.28 -7.18
CA ASN A 30 -17.45 -15.58 -6.63
C ASN A 30 -17.09 -14.17 -6.10
N GLU A 31 -15.82 -13.93 -5.78
CA GLU A 31 -15.35 -12.64 -5.26
C GLU A 31 -15.00 -11.65 -6.35
N LYS A 32 -14.91 -12.09 -7.62
CA LYS A 32 -14.74 -11.18 -8.76
C LYS A 32 -16.06 -10.56 -9.22
N ALA A 33 -17.19 -11.22 -8.94
CA ALA A 33 -18.49 -10.84 -9.50
C ALA A 33 -18.95 -9.43 -9.10
N TRP A 34 -18.53 -8.93 -7.92
CA TRP A 34 -18.84 -7.58 -7.47
C TRP A 34 -17.73 -6.56 -7.78
N GLU A 35 -16.56 -7.03 -8.21
CA GLU A 35 -15.47 -6.13 -8.57
C GLU A 35 -15.80 -5.42 -9.87
N THR A 36 -15.79 -4.09 -9.81
CA THR A 36 -16.03 -3.22 -10.95
C THR A 36 -14.71 -2.58 -11.35
N GLU A 37 -14.57 -2.26 -12.63
CA GLU A 37 -13.47 -1.41 -13.09
C GLU A 37 -13.44 -0.12 -12.25
N ARG A 38 -12.26 0.24 -11.75
CA ARG A 38 -12.09 1.41 -10.89
C ARG A 38 -12.01 2.65 -11.74
N GLN A 39 -12.93 3.57 -11.49
CA GLN A 39 -12.89 4.92 -12.04
C GLN A 39 -12.17 5.85 -11.07
N TRP A 40 -11.48 6.86 -11.61
CA TRP A 40 -10.61 7.74 -10.82
C TRP A 40 -10.84 9.20 -11.15
N SER A 41 -10.96 10.04 -10.13
CA SER A 41 -10.77 11.48 -10.21
C SER A 41 -9.32 11.81 -9.80
N ARG A 42 -8.71 12.82 -10.42
CA ARG A 42 -7.33 13.23 -10.12
C ARG A 42 -7.23 14.70 -9.79
N ALA A 43 -6.44 15.01 -8.78
CA ALA A 43 -6.01 16.36 -8.50
C ALA A 43 -4.65 16.66 -9.17
N ARG A 44 -4.38 17.95 -9.33
CA ARG A 44 -3.09 18.45 -9.87
C ARG A 44 -1.88 18.03 -9.05
N SER A 45 -2.07 17.74 -7.75
CA SER A 45 -1.02 17.27 -6.84
C SER A 45 -0.56 15.82 -7.06
N GLY A 46 -1.25 15.08 -7.95
CA GLY A 46 -1.08 13.64 -8.13
C GLY A 46 -1.88 12.79 -7.13
N ALA A 47 -2.66 13.43 -6.25
CA ALA A 47 -3.64 12.73 -5.43
C ALA A 47 -4.78 12.21 -6.31
N VAL A 48 -5.29 11.03 -5.98
CA VAL A 48 -6.41 10.42 -6.71
C VAL A 48 -7.55 10.07 -5.78
N GLU A 49 -8.76 10.08 -6.32
CA GLU A 49 -9.98 9.68 -5.63
C GLU A 49 -10.64 8.54 -6.43
N PRO A 50 -10.83 7.35 -5.85
CA PRO A 50 -11.65 6.34 -6.49
C PRO A 50 -13.10 6.83 -6.55
N VAL A 51 -13.71 6.71 -7.72
CA VAL A 51 -15.12 7.03 -7.95
C VAL A 51 -15.93 5.78 -7.69
N TRP A 52 -16.74 5.84 -6.64
CA TRP A 52 -17.62 4.74 -6.26
C TRP A 52 -19.02 4.96 -6.83
N ASP A 53 -19.57 3.91 -7.44
CA ASP A 53 -20.97 3.90 -7.88
C ASP A 53 -21.88 3.55 -6.70
N TYR A 54 -22.77 4.47 -6.35
CA TYR A 54 -23.74 4.33 -5.27
C TYR A 54 -25.17 4.12 -5.78
N THR A 55 -25.37 3.87 -7.07
CA THR A 55 -26.70 3.85 -7.69
C THR A 55 -27.56 2.63 -7.30
N ASN A 56 -26.94 1.46 -7.08
CA ASN A 56 -27.67 0.22 -6.79
C ASN A 56 -27.52 -0.21 -5.32
N ASP A 57 -26.29 -0.52 -4.90
CA ASP A 57 -25.97 -1.02 -3.57
C ASP A 57 -24.74 -0.30 -2.99
N SER A 58 -24.54 -0.45 -1.68
CA SER A 58 -23.28 -0.04 -1.03
C SER A 58 -22.07 -0.66 -1.77
N PRO A 59 -21.06 0.14 -2.15
CA PRO A 59 -19.82 -0.38 -2.76
C PRO A 59 -19.10 -1.43 -1.90
N TRP A 60 -19.35 -1.41 -0.59
CA TRP A 60 -18.78 -2.33 0.39
C TRP A 60 -19.66 -3.56 0.68
N GLY A 61 -20.79 -3.70 -0.02
CA GLY A 61 -21.76 -4.77 0.21
C GLY A 61 -22.79 -4.43 1.28
N THR A 62 -23.82 -5.26 1.36
CA THR A 62 -24.99 -5.10 2.25
C THR A 62 -25.17 -6.26 3.22
N GLU A 63 -24.42 -7.35 3.05
CA GLU A 63 -24.48 -8.53 3.91
C GLU A 63 -23.93 -8.25 5.31
N LYS A 64 -24.66 -8.67 6.34
CA LYS A 64 -24.27 -8.44 7.73
C LYS A 64 -23.00 -9.22 8.07
N GLY A 65 -21.98 -8.50 8.54
CA GLY A 65 -20.72 -9.09 8.98
C GLY A 65 -19.76 -9.41 7.84
N VAL A 66 -20.10 -9.03 6.60
CA VAL A 66 -19.25 -9.19 5.42
C VAL A 66 -19.05 -7.82 4.79
N LEU A 67 -17.81 -7.51 4.43
CA LEU A 67 -17.42 -6.27 3.79
C LEU A 67 -16.57 -6.58 2.56
N ARG A 68 -16.95 -6.04 1.41
CA ARG A 68 -16.11 -6.07 0.19
C ARG A 68 -14.89 -5.20 0.42
N ASP A 69 -13.69 -5.78 0.33
CA ASP A 69 -12.44 -5.04 0.55
C ASP A 69 -12.10 -4.21 -0.69
N ARG A 70 -12.49 -2.93 -0.65
CA ARG A 70 -12.29 -1.99 -1.75
C ARG A 70 -10.92 -1.32 -1.73
N ARG A 71 -9.93 -1.80 -0.97
CA ARG A 71 -8.59 -1.18 -0.94
C ARG A 71 -7.83 -1.39 -2.25
N ALA A 72 -7.83 -2.62 -2.78
CA ALA A 72 -7.28 -2.98 -4.09
C ALA A 72 -8.19 -4.01 -4.78
N SER A 73 -8.07 -4.15 -6.10
CA SER A 73 -8.74 -5.25 -6.81
C SER A 73 -8.14 -6.59 -6.38
N GLY A 74 -9.00 -7.59 -6.22
CA GLY A 74 -8.67 -8.93 -5.78
C GLY A 74 -8.44 -9.08 -4.28
N MET A 75 -8.72 -8.07 -3.44
CA MET A 75 -8.58 -8.15 -1.97
C MET A 75 -9.70 -8.96 -1.29
N GLY A 76 -10.74 -9.32 -2.04
CA GLY A 76 -11.84 -10.17 -1.60
C GLY A 76 -12.68 -9.52 -0.52
N HIS A 77 -12.95 -10.26 0.55
CA HIS A 77 -13.83 -9.84 1.64
C HIS A 77 -13.11 -9.74 2.98
N ARG A 78 -13.63 -8.86 3.85
CA ARG A 78 -13.42 -8.93 5.29
C ARG A 78 -14.68 -9.48 5.94
N LEU A 79 -14.49 -10.39 6.87
CA LEU A 79 -15.59 -10.99 7.63
C LEU A 79 -15.36 -10.75 9.12
N ILE A 80 -16.41 -10.43 9.84
CA ILE A 80 -16.42 -10.38 11.29
C ILE A 80 -17.35 -11.47 11.81
N VAL A 81 -16.80 -12.39 12.60
CA VAL A 81 -17.50 -13.56 13.14
C VAL A 81 -17.34 -13.60 14.64
N ARG A 82 -18.19 -14.35 15.36
CA ARG A 82 -18.01 -14.52 16.80
C ARG A 82 -16.69 -15.20 17.09
N LYS A 83 -16.06 -14.85 18.21
CA LYS A 83 -14.77 -15.38 18.61
C LYS A 83 -14.80 -16.92 18.65
N GLY A 84 -13.87 -17.55 17.97
CA GLY A 84 -13.77 -19.01 17.86
C GLY A 84 -14.69 -19.65 16.80
N GLU A 85 -15.60 -18.89 16.17
CA GLU A 85 -16.38 -19.38 15.04
C GLU A 85 -15.60 -19.23 13.72
N LYS A 86 -15.91 -20.11 12.77
CA LYS A 86 -15.39 -20.00 11.40
C LYS A 86 -16.38 -19.23 10.51
N PRO A 87 -15.91 -18.49 9.50
CA PRO A 87 -16.77 -17.90 8.48
C PRO A 87 -17.69 -18.94 7.81
N LYS A 88 -18.90 -18.49 7.43
CA LYS A 88 -19.80 -19.28 6.59
C LYS A 88 -19.17 -19.46 5.20
N GLY A 89 -19.44 -20.58 4.55
CA GLY A 89 -18.88 -20.88 3.23
C GLY A 89 -17.40 -21.30 3.24
N THR A 90 -16.82 -21.58 4.42
CA THR A 90 -15.43 -22.07 4.53
C THR A 90 -15.16 -23.38 3.80
N ALA A 91 -16.18 -24.17 3.46
CA ALA A 91 -16.01 -25.39 2.66
C ALA A 91 -15.43 -25.13 1.25
N THR A 92 -15.51 -23.89 0.74
CA THR A 92 -14.95 -23.51 -0.57
C THR A 92 -13.62 -22.76 -0.48
N TYR A 93 -13.01 -22.67 0.71
CA TYR A 93 -11.76 -21.94 0.95
C TYR A 93 -10.77 -22.79 1.74
N ASP A 94 -9.50 -22.67 1.37
CA ASP A 94 -8.40 -23.17 2.18
C ASP A 94 -8.05 -22.18 3.30
N ILE A 95 -7.62 -22.70 4.46
CA ILE A 95 -7.13 -21.86 5.55
C ILE A 95 -5.70 -21.43 5.22
N ALA A 96 -5.48 -20.13 5.11
CA ALA A 96 -4.19 -19.51 4.87
C ALA A 96 -3.57 -18.94 6.16
N SER A 97 -2.25 -18.85 6.21
CA SER A 97 -1.51 -18.27 7.32
C SER A 97 -1.54 -16.72 7.29
N PRO A 98 -1.18 -16.04 8.39
CA PRO A 98 -0.96 -14.60 8.38
C PRO A 98 0.09 -14.13 7.36
N ASP A 99 1.11 -14.95 7.10
CA ASP A 99 2.17 -14.65 6.12
C ASP A 99 1.67 -14.76 4.68
N ASP A 100 0.77 -15.71 4.40
CA ASP A 100 0.10 -15.80 3.08
C ASP A 100 -0.77 -14.57 2.82
N TYR A 101 -1.46 -14.09 3.85
CA TYR A 101 -2.23 -12.85 3.77
C TYR A 101 -1.33 -11.61 3.61
N LEU A 102 -0.20 -11.55 4.33
CA LEU A 102 0.81 -10.51 4.15
C LEU A 102 1.37 -10.51 2.72
N LEU A 103 1.71 -11.68 2.18
CA LEU A 103 2.15 -11.86 0.80
C LEU A 103 1.07 -11.36 -0.17
N HIS A 104 -0.18 -11.77 0.02
CA HIS A 104 -1.31 -11.35 -0.81
C HIS A 104 -1.47 -9.81 -0.85
N ARG A 105 -1.29 -9.13 0.30
CA ARG A 105 -1.32 -7.67 0.39
C ARG A 105 -0.13 -7.01 -0.29
N ILE A 106 1.09 -7.52 -0.06
CA ILE A 106 2.31 -7.03 -0.69
C ILE A 106 2.16 -7.10 -2.20
N LEU A 107 1.67 -8.23 -2.73
CA LEU A 107 1.51 -8.42 -4.17
C LEU A 107 0.56 -7.40 -4.82
N ARG A 108 -0.37 -6.84 -4.04
CA ARG A 108 -1.30 -5.78 -4.46
C ARG A 108 -0.86 -4.38 -4.05
N GLY A 109 0.29 -4.19 -3.41
CA GLY A 109 0.72 -2.88 -2.94
C GLY A 109 -0.19 -2.28 -1.86
N VAL A 110 -0.79 -3.12 -0.99
CA VAL A 110 -1.74 -2.68 0.05
C VAL A 110 -1.04 -2.58 1.42
N PRO A 111 -0.68 -1.37 1.87
CA PRO A 111 -0.12 -1.17 3.21
C PRO A 111 -1.17 -1.39 4.30
N GLU A 112 -0.80 -2.11 5.36
CA GLU A 112 -1.68 -2.37 6.50
C GLU A 112 -0.90 -2.39 7.82
N GLY A 113 -1.50 -1.82 8.88
CA GLY A 113 -0.94 -1.86 10.23
C GLY A 113 0.28 -0.95 10.43
N ALA A 114 0.87 -1.04 11.62
CA ALA A 114 1.92 -0.11 12.07
C ALA A 114 3.28 -0.32 11.38
N ALA A 115 3.51 -1.50 10.77
CA ALA A 115 4.73 -1.78 10.03
C ALA A 115 4.78 -1.01 8.71
N ASP A 116 3.63 -0.91 8.01
CA ASP A 116 3.52 -0.20 6.74
C ASP A 116 3.11 1.27 6.91
N ILE A 117 2.26 1.55 7.90
CA ILE A 117 1.71 2.88 8.19
C ILE A 117 2.18 3.30 9.58
N ALA A 118 3.46 3.65 9.67
CA ALA A 118 4.12 4.02 10.91
C ALA A 118 3.37 5.17 11.64
N PRO A 119 2.86 4.94 12.87
CA PRO A 119 2.15 5.95 13.62
C PRO A 119 2.97 7.23 13.78
N MET A 120 2.32 8.39 13.67
CA MET A 120 2.93 9.73 13.78
C MET A 120 3.98 10.09 12.70
N GLN A 121 4.31 9.19 11.79
CA GLN A 121 5.33 9.39 10.75
C GLN A 121 4.77 9.25 9.34
N ALA A 122 3.89 8.28 9.13
CA ALA A 122 3.30 8.03 7.82
C ALA A 122 2.36 9.16 7.41
N PHE A 123 2.54 9.66 6.18
CA PHE A 123 1.61 10.59 5.56
C PHE A 123 0.56 9.78 4.77
N PRO A 124 -0.76 10.12 4.83
CA PRO A 124 -1.80 9.31 4.21
C PRO A 124 -1.57 9.02 2.72
N MET A 125 -1.24 10.05 1.92
CA MET A 125 -1.03 9.87 0.48
C MET A 125 0.30 9.16 0.17
N ASP A 126 1.33 9.32 1.02
CA ASP A 126 2.56 8.53 0.90
C ASP A 126 2.26 7.03 1.09
N SER A 127 1.22 6.69 1.86
CA SER A 127 0.77 5.32 2.12
C SER A 127 -0.40 4.91 1.22
N ASN A 128 -0.66 5.63 0.13
CA ASN A 128 -1.72 5.35 -0.85
C ASN A 128 -3.15 5.35 -0.29
N LEU A 129 -3.42 6.02 0.85
CA LEU A 129 -4.77 6.10 1.41
C LEU A 129 -5.75 6.85 0.49
N ASP A 130 -5.24 7.75 -0.36
CA ASP A 130 -6.01 8.39 -1.43
C ASP A 130 -6.49 7.35 -2.46
N MET A 131 -5.57 6.53 -2.97
CA MET A 131 -5.84 5.46 -3.94
C MET A 131 -6.80 4.39 -3.38
N MET A 132 -6.70 4.08 -2.09
CA MET A 132 -7.56 3.10 -1.43
C MET A 132 -8.93 3.66 -1.02
N GLY A 133 -9.23 4.93 -1.32
CA GLY A 133 -10.51 5.56 -1.01
C GLY A 133 -10.72 5.89 0.47
N ALA A 134 -9.65 6.03 1.25
CA ALA A 134 -9.71 6.36 2.67
C ALA A 134 -9.74 7.88 2.93
N LEU A 135 -9.55 8.70 1.90
CA LEU A 135 -9.64 10.16 1.98
C LEU A 135 -10.85 10.68 1.21
N ASP A 136 -11.57 11.61 1.83
CA ASP A 136 -12.63 12.39 1.20
C ASP A 136 -12.26 13.86 1.35
N PHE A 137 -12.10 14.55 0.22
CA PHE A 137 -11.69 15.95 0.15
C PHE A 137 -12.87 16.92 0.17
N ARG A 138 -14.11 16.41 0.16
CA ARG A 138 -15.36 17.18 0.13
C ARG A 138 -16.12 17.11 1.45
N LYS A 139 -15.76 16.19 2.35
CA LYS A 139 -16.38 16.09 3.69
C LYS A 139 -15.99 17.24 4.63
N GLY A 140 -16.77 17.36 5.71
CA GLY A 140 -16.52 18.32 6.79
C GLY A 140 -15.23 18.10 7.58
N CYS A 141 -14.97 18.99 8.54
CA CYS A 141 -13.69 19.06 9.24
C CYS A 141 -13.34 17.79 10.04
N TYR A 142 -12.08 17.35 9.93
CA TYR A 142 -11.52 16.24 10.71
C TYR A 142 -10.08 16.52 11.16
N ILE A 143 -9.60 15.78 12.16
CA ILE A 143 -8.26 15.96 12.72
C ILE A 143 -7.20 15.65 11.65
N GLY A 144 -6.25 16.58 11.44
CA GLY A 144 -5.19 16.42 10.45
C GLY A 144 -5.60 16.73 9.00
N GLN A 145 -6.81 17.27 8.79
CA GLN A 145 -7.30 17.63 7.45
C GLN A 145 -6.44 18.70 6.77
N GLU A 146 -5.95 19.70 7.51
CA GLU A 146 -5.30 20.89 6.92
C GLU A 146 -4.11 20.52 6.03
N LEU A 147 -3.18 19.70 6.52
CA LEU A 147 -2.02 19.26 5.72
C LEU A 147 -2.44 18.36 4.55
N THR A 148 -3.47 17.53 4.76
CA THR A 148 -4.01 16.63 3.74
C THR A 148 -4.63 17.42 2.59
N VAL A 149 -5.49 18.38 2.88
CA VAL A 149 -6.16 19.24 1.89
C VAL A 149 -5.16 20.19 1.23
N ARG A 150 -4.21 20.75 1.97
CA ARG A 150 -3.14 21.58 1.39
C ARG A 150 -2.32 20.79 0.37
N THR A 151 -1.93 19.57 0.70
CA THR A 151 -1.20 18.69 -0.23
C THR A 151 -2.06 18.36 -1.45
N TYR A 152 -3.35 18.09 -1.25
CA TYR A 152 -4.30 17.80 -2.33
C TYR A 152 -4.42 18.95 -3.34
N HIS A 153 -4.57 20.20 -2.89
CA HIS A 153 -4.78 21.34 -3.79
C HIS A 153 -3.49 21.96 -4.35
N THR A 154 -2.43 22.02 -3.54
CA THR A 154 -1.23 22.83 -3.86
C THR A 154 0.08 22.09 -3.71
N GLY A 155 0.06 20.87 -3.15
CA GLY A 155 1.26 20.08 -2.93
C GLY A 155 1.61 19.20 -4.12
N ILE A 156 2.68 18.42 -3.92
CA ILE A 156 3.12 17.36 -4.84
C ILE A 156 3.40 16.13 -4.00
N ILE A 157 2.78 15.00 -4.35
CA ILE A 157 3.11 13.72 -3.73
C ILE A 157 4.46 13.27 -4.28
N ARG A 158 5.45 13.13 -3.39
CA ARG A 158 6.84 12.79 -3.79
C ARG A 158 7.22 11.36 -3.47
N LYS A 159 6.49 10.70 -2.57
CA LYS A 159 6.75 9.33 -2.17
C LYS A 159 5.45 8.54 -2.22
N ARG A 160 5.56 7.25 -2.53
CA ARG A 160 4.46 6.29 -2.38
C ARG A 160 5.01 4.96 -1.88
N VAL A 161 4.17 4.22 -1.17
CA VAL A 161 4.40 2.81 -0.90
C VAL A 161 4.24 2.02 -2.19
N LEU A 162 5.26 1.27 -2.55
CA LEU A 162 5.30 0.43 -3.73
C LEU A 162 5.71 -0.98 -3.35
N PRO A 163 5.16 -2.00 -4.00
CA PRO A 163 5.65 -3.35 -3.82
C PRO A 163 7.02 -3.53 -4.48
N VAL A 164 7.86 -4.34 -3.86
CA VAL A 164 9.24 -4.60 -4.26
C VAL A 164 9.61 -6.07 -4.16
N VAL A 165 10.44 -6.54 -5.08
CA VAL A 165 11.14 -7.83 -4.99
C VAL A 165 12.54 -7.55 -4.48
N ILE A 166 12.98 -8.31 -3.49
CA ILE A 166 14.30 -8.25 -2.88
C ILE A 166 15.11 -9.42 -3.43
N HIS A 167 16.14 -9.12 -4.21
CA HIS A 167 16.93 -10.10 -4.94
C HIS A 167 18.43 -9.91 -4.71
N SER A 168 19.23 -10.91 -5.10
CA SER A 168 20.68 -10.82 -5.00
C SER A 168 21.21 -9.74 -5.95
N PRO A 169 22.28 -9.03 -5.56
CA PRO A 169 22.87 -8.01 -6.43
C PRO A 169 23.31 -8.57 -7.78
N GLY A 170 22.93 -7.88 -8.87
CA GLY A 170 23.30 -8.30 -10.22
C GLY A 170 22.56 -9.53 -10.76
N ASP A 171 21.57 -10.06 -10.04
CA ASP A 171 20.73 -11.14 -10.54
C ASP A 171 19.77 -10.63 -11.62
N ALA A 172 20.03 -11.02 -12.87
CA ALA A 172 19.18 -10.65 -14.01
C ALA A 172 17.76 -11.26 -13.93
N SER A 173 17.59 -12.39 -13.24
CA SER A 173 16.27 -13.01 -13.06
C SER A 173 15.42 -12.28 -12.01
N ARG A 174 16.08 -11.48 -11.15
CA ARG A 174 15.47 -10.75 -10.03
C ARG A 174 14.65 -11.67 -9.13
N ALA A 175 15.13 -12.90 -8.92
CA ALA A 175 14.41 -13.88 -8.14
C ALA A 175 14.37 -13.47 -6.65
N PRO A 176 13.22 -13.61 -5.97
CA PRO A 176 13.10 -13.24 -4.57
C PRO A 176 14.00 -14.09 -3.68
N ILE A 177 14.70 -13.47 -2.73
CA ILE A 177 15.48 -14.20 -1.71
C ILE A 177 14.54 -14.63 -0.57
N SER A 178 13.84 -15.75 -0.74
CA SER A 178 12.82 -16.19 0.22
C SER A 178 13.37 -16.68 1.57
N GLN A 179 14.67 -17.00 1.65
CA GLN A 179 15.30 -17.52 2.87
C GLN A 179 15.74 -16.44 3.86
N LEU A 180 15.77 -15.17 3.44
CA LEU A 180 16.19 -14.04 4.28
C LEU A 180 14.99 -13.32 4.88
N SER A 181 15.13 -12.95 6.16
CA SER A 181 14.18 -12.09 6.85
C SER A 181 14.73 -10.67 6.90
N PHE A 182 13.89 -9.70 6.51
CA PHE A 182 14.25 -8.29 6.53
C PHE A 182 13.45 -7.56 7.63
N PRO A 183 14.13 -6.95 8.61
CA PRO A 183 13.48 -6.05 9.57
C PRO A 183 12.66 -4.95 8.89
N SER A 184 11.62 -4.48 9.56
CA SER A 184 10.85 -3.34 9.08
C SER A 184 11.59 -2.02 9.28
N ASN A 185 11.24 -1.02 8.47
CA ASN A 185 11.78 0.34 8.48
C ASN A 185 13.27 0.47 8.12
N LEU A 186 13.85 -0.52 7.43
CA LEU A 186 15.22 -0.44 6.92
C LEU A 186 15.38 0.66 5.88
N ASP A 187 16.51 1.36 5.90
CA ASP A 187 16.79 2.42 4.93
C ASP A 187 17.15 1.83 3.57
N ILE A 188 16.48 2.34 2.54
CA ILE A 188 16.81 2.04 1.15
C ILE A 188 17.73 3.14 0.61
N LYS A 189 18.86 2.72 0.03
CA LYS A 189 19.84 3.60 -0.61
C LYS A 189 19.74 3.47 -2.12
N ALA A 190 20.12 4.54 -2.83
CA ALA A 190 20.21 4.57 -4.27
C ALA A 190 21.69 4.60 -4.67
N ARG A 191 22.12 3.66 -5.51
CA ARG A 191 23.48 3.62 -6.08
C ARG A 191 23.39 3.88 -7.58
N VAL A 192 24.24 4.77 -8.09
CA VAL A 192 24.34 5.06 -9.53
C VAL A 192 25.10 3.93 -10.22
N THR A 193 24.61 3.49 -11.38
CA THR A 193 25.28 2.50 -12.22
C THR A 193 26.31 3.15 -13.15
N GLU A 194 27.38 2.43 -13.47
CA GLU A 194 28.45 2.90 -14.37
C GLU A 194 27.96 3.25 -15.78
N SER A 195 26.84 2.67 -16.23
CA SER A 195 26.21 2.92 -17.53
C SER A 195 25.54 4.30 -17.68
N SER A 196 25.45 5.10 -16.61
CA SER A 196 24.86 6.43 -16.70
C SER A 196 25.87 7.40 -17.35
N ASN A 197 25.54 7.90 -18.55
CA ASN A 197 26.34 8.89 -19.29
C ASN A 197 26.38 10.25 -18.58
N GLY A 198 27.02 10.36 -17.40
CA GLY A 198 27.40 11.60 -16.71
C GLY A 198 26.30 12.63 -16.35
N ALA A 199 25.08 12.44 -16.84
CA ALA A 199 23.97 13.40 -16.79
C ALA A 199 23.02 13.15 -15.61
N VAL A 200 23.13 11.98 -14.96
CA VAL A 200 22.33 11.66 -13.78
C VAL A 200 23.01 12.28 -12.56
N ARG A 201 22.41 13.34 -12.03
CA ARG A 201 22.86 13.99 -10.79
C ARG A 201 22.96 12.93 -9.69
N LYS A 202 24.16 12.72 -9.13
CA LYS A 202 24.38 11.74 -8.05
C LYS A 202 23.27 11.90 -7.00
N PRO A 203 22.48 10.85 -6.69
CA PRO A 203 21.49 10.93 -5.65
C PRO A 203 22.21 11.34 -4.36
N ARG A 204 21.66 12.34 -3.66
CA ARG A 204 22.25 12.82 -2.40
C ARG A 204 22.41 11.62 -1.45
N HIS A 205 23.44 11.63 -0.60
CA HIS A 205 23.75 10.62 0.42
C HIS A 205 22.63 10.28 1.43
N ARG A 206 21.43 10.84 1.29
CA ARG A 206 20.28 10.61 2.17
C ARG A 206 19.49 9.39 1.68
N ALA A 207 18.96 8.60 2.61
CA ALA A 207 18.07 7.47 2.31
C ALA A 207 16.99 7.87 1.27
N THR A 208 16.88 7.06 0.23
CA THR A 208 15.96 7.23 -0.89
C THR A 208 14.56 6.73 -0.54
N GLY A 209 14.47 5.79 0.39
CA GLY A 209 13.22 5.21 0.84
C GLY A 209 13.37 4.40 2.11
N LYS A 210 12.31 3.70 2.48
CA LYS A 210 12.32 2.72 3.58
C LYS A 210 11.64 1.43 3.14
N LEU A 211 12.25 0.30 3.43
CA LEU A 211 11.59 -1.00 3.37
C LEU A 211 10.67 -1.12 4.58
N LEU A 212 9.41 -1.49 4.37
CA LEU A 212 8.36 -1.55 5.38
C LEU A 212 8.14 -3.01 5.80
N SER A 213 7.02 -3.64 5.46
CA SER A 213 6.86 -5.09 5.61
C SER A 213 7.54 -5.87 4.49
N SER A 214 7.96 -7.10 4.80
CA SER A 214 8.47 -8.06 3.82
C SER A 214 8.12 -9.49 4.24
N VAL A 215 8.01 -10.37 3.25
CA VAL A 215 7.82 -11.82 3.41
C VAL A 215 8.33 -12.52 2.15
N ASN A 216 8.99 -13.67 2.29
CA ASN A 216 9.42 -14.51 1.17
C ASN A 216 10.20 -13.79 0.05
N GLY A 217 10.97 -12.75 0.37
CA GLY A 217 11.75 -11.98 -0.59
C GLY A 217 10.96 -10.94 -1.40
N VAL A 218 9.71 -10.65 -1.00
CA VAL A 218 8.94 -9.50 -1.50
C VAL A 218 8.55 -8.59 -0.33
N GLY A 219 8.27 -7.33 -0.59
CA GLY A 219 7.88 -6.38 0.45
C GLY A 219 7.16 -5.15 -0.06
N LEU A 220 6.79 -4.29 0.87
CA LEU A 220 6.36 -2.92 0.60
C LEU A 220 7.49 -1.97 0.94
N ALA A 221 7.73 -0.98 0.08
CA ALA A 221 8.74 0.03 0.28
C ALA A 221 8.17 1.42 0.05
N LEU A 222 8.43 2.35 0.97
CA LEU A 222 8.18 3.77 0.75
C LEU A 222 9.30 4.34 -0.12
N LEU A 223 9.00 4.60 -1.40
CA LEU A 223 9.98 5.07 -2.38
C LEU A 223 9.67 6.48 -2.86
N ARG A 224 10.71 7.22 -3.26
CA ARG A 224 10.56 8.51 -3.95
C ARG A 224 10.18 8.28 -5.41
N LEU A 225 9.07 8.89 -5.84
CA LEU A 225 8.58 8.78 -7.21
C LEU A 225 9.58 9.33 -8.23
N GLU A 226 10.37 10.36 -7.86
CA GLU A 226 11.39 10.97 -8.72
C GLU A 226 12.52 10.01 -9.12
N HIS A 227 12.71 8.91 -8.39
CA HIS A 227 13.76 7.93 -8.68
C HIS A 227 13.27 6.75 -9.53
N LEU A 228 11.96 6.52 -9.66
CA LEU A 228 11.43 5.34 -10.37
C LEU A 228 11.88 5.30 -11.84
N PRO A 229 11.79 6.40 -12.63
CA PRO A 229 12.25 6.37 -14.01
C PRO A 229 13.76 6.09 -14.13
N ALA A 230 14.56 6.53 -13.16
CA ALA A 230 16.00 6.25 -13.16
C ALA A 230 16.30 4.78 -12.85
N VAL A 231 15.48 4.13 -12.01
CA VAL A 231 15.58 2.70 -11.72
C VAL A 231 15.13 1.87 -12.91
N GLU A 232 14.01 2.23 -13.54
CA GLU A 232 13.47 1.56 -14.73
C GLU A 232 14.43 1.61 -15.92
N ASN A 233 15.08 2.77 -16.12
CA ASN A 233 16.11 2.94 -17.16
C ASN A 233 17.47 2.33 -16.78
N GLY A 234 17.60 1.71 -15.61
CA GLY A 234 18.84 1.08 -15.15
C GLY A 234 19.96 2.06 -14.80
N ASN A 235 19.66 3.34 -14.56
CA ASN A 235 20.63 4.37 -14.16
C ASN A 235 20.96 4.34 -12.66
N ILE A 236 20.01 3.84 -11.87
CA ILE A 236 20.11 3.73 -10.41
C ILE A 236 19.64 2.34 -9.99
N VAL A 237 20.32 1.77 -9.01
CA VAL A 237 19.91 0.56 -8.30
C VAL A 237 19.49 0.92 -6.88
N LEU A 238 18.40 0.32 -6.40
CA LEU A 238 17.96 0.44 -5.01
C LEU A 238 18.55 -0.70 -4.20
N GLU A 239 19.08 -0.38 -3.02
CA GLU A 239 19.78 -1.34 -2.16
C GLU A 239 19.29 -1.25 -0.71
N VAL A 240 19.25 -2.41 -0.05
CA VAL A 240 19.05 -2.55 1.39
C VAL A 240 20.21 -3.36 1.97
N GLU A 241 20.69 -2.93 3.14
CA GLU A 241 21.71 -3.66 3.91
C GLU A 241 21.03 -4.36 5.08
N THR A 242 21.33 -5.65 5.25
CA THR A 242 20.92 -6.44 6.43
C THR A 242 22.16 -6.96 7.18
N GLY A 243 22.03 -7.14 8.49
CA GLY A 243 23.07 -7.71 9.36
C GLY A 243 23.87 -6.67 10.17
N SER A 244 24.15 -7.01 11.44
CA SER A 244 24.99 -6.24 12.36
C SER A 244 26.46 -6.68 12.38
N ALA A 245 26.77 -7.90 11.92
CA ALA A 245 28.11 -8.50 11.95
C ALA A 245 28.73 -8.69 10.55
N GLU A 246 27.97 -9.22 9.58
CA GLU A 246 28.35 -9.25 8.16
C GLU A 246 27.27 -8.51 7.36
N LYS A 247 27.68 -7.47 6.65
CA LYS A 247 26.76 -6.66 5.84
C LYS A 247 26.36 -7.46 4.60
N GLN A 248 25.13 -7.93 4.56
CA GLN A 248 24.55 -8.51 3.38
C GLN A 248 23.74 -7.45 2.64
N THR A 249 24.24 -7.03 1.48
CA THR A 249 23.54 -6.11 0.58
C THR A 249 22.61 -6.89 -0.35
N SER A 250 21.38 -6.43 -0.48
CA SER A 250 20.40 -6.93 -1.47
C SER A 250 19.89 -5.78 -2.32
N GLU A 251 19.53 -6.08 -3.56
CA GLU A 251 18.95 -5.11 -4.49
C GLU A 251 17.42 -5.20 -4.47
N LEU A 252 16.75 -4.10 -4.80
CA LEU A 252 15.28 -4.03 -4.87
C LEU A 252 14.82 -3.60 -6.25
N THR A 253 13.87 -4.35 -6.79
CA THR A 253 13.11 -3.98 -7.99
C THR A 253 11.65 -3.73 -7.59
N HIS A 254 11.10 -2.59 -8.02
CA HIS A 254 9.69 -2.25 -7.75
C HIS A 254 8.79 -2.62 -8.93
N TRP A 255 7.49 -2.69 -8.68
CA TRP A 255 6.48 -2.67 -9.74
C TRP A 255 5.28 -1.80 -9.34
N LEU A 256 4.47 -1.42 -10.32
CA LEU A 256 3.21 -0.74 -10.10
C LEU A 256 2.08 -1.78 -10.04
N PRO A 257 1.24 -1.81 -9.00
CA PRO A 257 0.08 -2.69 -8.98
C PRO A 257 -0.90 -2.39 -10.11
N ASP A 258 -1.43 -3.42 -10.77
CA ASP A 258 -2.28 -3.30 -11.96
C ASP A 258 -3.57 -2.50 -11.74
N TRP A 259 -4.06 -2.44 -10.49
CA TRP A 259 -5.26 -1.70 -10.12
C TRP A 259 -5.00 -0.20 -9.92
N TRP A 260 -3.74 0.25 -9.93
CA TRP A 260 -3.43 1.67 -9.81
C TRP A 260 -4.04 2.45 -10.97
N PRO A 261 -4.41 3.72 -10.73
CA PRO A 261 -4.82 4.59 -11.82
C PRO A 261 -3.73 4.61 -12.89
N PRO A 262 -4.06 4.46 -14.19
CA PRO A 262 -3.08 4.45 -15.27
C PRO A 262 -2.23 5.73 -15.22
N ALA A 263 -1.07 5.80 -15.88
CA ALA A 263 -0.43 7.11 -16.06
C ALA A 263 -1.46 8.07 -16.72
N PRO A 264 -1.48 9.38 -16.38
CA PRO A 264 -2.27 10.32 -17.16
C PRO A 264 -1.89 10.10 -18.63
N ALA A 265 -2.87 9.91 -19.50
CA ALA A 265 -2.61 10.06 -20.92
C ALA A 265 -1.90 11.40 -21.07
N LEU A 266 -0.76 11.43 -21.77
CA LEU A 266 -0.20 12.67 -22.26
C LEU A 266 -1.26 13.24 -23.20
N LEU A 267 -2.23 13.96 -22.65
CA LEU A 267 -3.04 14.88 -23.42
C LEU A 267 -2.00 15.80 -24.03
N GLU A 268 -1.86 15.70 -25.36
CA GLU A 268 -1.11 16.62 -26.17
C GLU A 268 -1.33 18.02 -25.60
N GLN A 269 -0.27 18.57 -25.00
CA GLN A 269 -0.21 19.98 -24.69
C GLN A 269 -0.06 20.71 -26.02
N GLU A 270 -1.11 20.69 -26.84
CA GLU A 270 -1.25 21.48 -28.05
C GLU A 270 -2.66 22.08 -28.07
N SER A 271 -2.80 23.26 -27.46
CA SER A 271 -3.30 24.50 -28.07
C SER A 271 -3.49 25.61 -27.04
#